data_AF-A0A7W1JCW5-F1
#
_entry.id   AF-A0A7W1JCW5-F1
#
_cell.length_a   1.000
_cell.length_b   1.000
_cell.length_c   1.000
_cell.angle_alpha   90.00
_cell.angle_beta   90.00
_cell.angle_gamma   90.00
#
_symmetry.space_group_name_H-M   'P 1'
#
loop_
_entity.id
_entity.type
_entity.pdbx_description
1 polymer ?
#
loop_
_entity_poly.entity_id
_entity_poly.type
_entity_poly.pdbx_seq_one_letter_code
_entity_poly.pdbx_strand_id
1 'polypeptide(L)'
;AYRSLLDALPARRVVLMNMASASGEFIKPLAAKGRVIVTATRSGDERNATRFAEHFIAALQNPEADADQNKRISVLEAFQYGAKLTAEAYKSAGRLATEHALLEDNGDGVGHPNTETGGDGALARVTYFDSPLITPRVNGVETAKLITERTRLEEEVEQLKNRKAGMQADEYDAELEKILIDLAKLSRVIRGAAKPASN
;
A
#
# COMPACT_ATOMS: atom_id res chain seq x y z
N ALA A 1 12.43 -19.91 -9.67
CA ALA A 1 11.39 -20.84 -9.16
C ALA A 1 10.17 -20.10 -8.64
N TYR A 2 10.28 -19.23 -7.62
CA TYR A 2 9.12 -18.51 -7.07
C TYR A 2 8.61 -17.36 -7.94
N ARG A 3 9.51 -16.53 -8.48
CA ARG A 3 9.15 -15.39 -9.33
C ARG A 3 8.28 -15.77 -10.54
N SER A 4 8.64 -16.85 -11.22
CA SER A 4 7.92 -17.38 -12.39
C SER A 4 6.50 -17.85 -12.07
N LEU A 5 6.25 -18.34 -10.84
CA LEU A 5 4.90 -18.71 -10.41
C LEU A 5 4.02 -17.47 -10.22
N LEU A 6 4.59 -16.40 -9.68
CA LEU A 6 3.89 -15.13 -9.51
C LEU A 6 3.71 -14.36 -10.83
N ASP A 7 4.66 -14.47 -11.76
CA ASP A 7 4.55 -13.88 -13.11
C ASP A 7 3.43 -14.53 -13.94
N ALA A 8 3.05 -15.76 -13.62
CA ALA A 8 1.96 -16.46 -14.28
C ALA A 8 0.56 -16.02 -13.80
N LEU A 9 0.47 -15.21 -12.73
CA LEU A 9 -0.81 -14.71 -12.24
C LEU A 9 -1.38 -13.67 -13.22
N PRO A 10 -2.66 -13.76 -13.62
CA PRO A 10 -3.28 -12.81 -14.55
C PRO A 10 -3.61 -11.44 -13.91
N ALA A 11 -2.96 -11.09 -12.80
CA ALA A 11 -3.25 -9.90 -12.02
C ALA A 11 -2.27 -8.77 -12.39
N ARG A 12 -2.79 -7.55 -12.59
CA ARG A 12 -1.96 -6.34 -12.81
C ARG A 12 -1.13 -5.99 -11.56
N ARG A 13 -1.63 -6.35 -10.38
CA ARG A 13 -0.98 -6.08 -9.09
C ARG A 13 -1.05 -7.32 -8.20
N VAL A 14 0.08 -7.65 -7.59
CA VAL A 14 0.19 -8.76 -6.63
C VAL A 14 0.72 -8.21 -5.31
N VAL A 15 -0.02 -8.44 -4.22
CA VAL A 15 0.46 -8.15 -2.87
C VAL A 15 0.90 -9.45 -2.24
N LEU A 16 2.16 -9.53 -1.84
CA LEU A 16 2.74 -10.69 -1.17
C LEU A 16 3.13 -10.32 0.25
N MET A 17 2.61 -11.07 1.21
CA MET A 17 2.86 -10.87 2.62
C MET A 17 3.55 -12.10 3.17
N ASN A 18 4.83 -11.97 3.51
CA ASN A 18 5.57 -13.01 4.21
C ASN A 18 5.80 -12.58 5.66
N MET A 19 4.88 -12.94 6.54
CA MET A 19 4.92 -12.55 7.94
C MET A 19 5.63 -13.56 8.84
N ALA A 20 6.42 -14.47 8.25
CA ALA A 20 7.18 -15.48 8.98
C ALA A 20 8.55 -14.95 9.44
N SER A 21 9.20 -15.71 10.31
CA SER A 21 10.63 -15.56 10.60
C SER A 21 11.48 -15.72 9.35
N ALA A 22 12.63 -15.04 9.29
CA ALA A 22 13.55 -15.02 8.14
C ALA A 22 12.93 -14.57 6.79
N SER A 23 11.75 -13.95 6.83
CA SER A 23 11.02 -13.47 5.65
C SER A 23 11.79 -12.48 4.77
N GLY A 24 12.74 -11.72 5.30
CA GLY A 24 13.50 -10.72 4.53
C GLY A 24 14.29 -11.31 3.35
N GLU A 25 14.74 -12.57 3.44
CA GLU A 25 15.44 -13.25 2.33
C GLU A 25 14.58 -13.44 1.08
N PHE A 26 13.26 -13.31 1.21
CA PHE A 26 12.33 -13.47 0.11
C PHE A 26 12.14 -12.20 -0.73
N ILE A 27 12.60 -11.03 -0.27
CA ILE A 27 12.41 -9.76 -1.01
C ILE A 27 13.06 -9.84 -2.39
N LYS A 28 14.39 -10.01 -2.43
CA LYS A 28 15.17 -10.04 -3.68
C LYS A 28 14.67 -11.07 -4.71
N PRO A 29 14.37 -12.33 -4.36
CA PRO A 29 13.88 -13.30 -5.35
C PRO A 29 12.43 -13.08 -5.78
N LEU A 30 11.63 -12.29 -5.05
CA LEU A 30 10.23 -12.03 -5.36
C LEU A 30 9.97 -10.64 -5.95
N ALA A 31 10.89 -9.69 -5.79
CA ALA A 31 10.76 -8.32 -6.28
C ALA A 31 10.56 -8.27 -7.80
N ALA A 32 9.56 -7.49 -8.22
CA ALA A 32 9.27 -7.20 -9.62
C ALA A 32 8.30 -6.01 -9.71
N LYS A 33 8.25 -5.37 -10.87
CA LYS A 33 7.26 -4.31 -11.14
C LYS A 33 5.84 -4.81 -10.90
N GLY A 34 5.00 -3.96 -10.30
CA GLY A 34 3.60 -4.27 -10.02
C GLY A 34 3.40 -5.21 -8.83
N ARG A 35 4.44 -5.47 -8.03
CA ARG A 35 4.34 -6.24 -6.79
C ARG A 35 4.54 -5.35 -5.59
N VAL A 36 3.81 -5.65 -4.52
CA VAL A 36 4.02 -5.08 -3.20
C VAL A 36 4.40 -6.23 -2.29
N ILE A 37 5.60 -6.20 -1.74
CA ILE A 37 6.13 -7.24 -0.85
C ILE A 37 6.22 -6.66 0.56
N VAL A 38 5.57 -7.32 1.50
CA VAL A 38 5.66 -7.02 2.92
C VAL A 38 6.31 -8.19 3.64
N THR A 39 7.33 -7.91 4.43
CA THR A 39 8.02 -8.90 5.28
C THR A 39 7.97 -8.48 6.74
N ALA A 40 7.94 -9.45 7.64
CA ALA A 40 8.02 -9.18 9.08
C ALA A 40 9.47 -8.96 9.56
N THR A 41 10.45 -9.38 8.77
CA THR A 41 11.88 -9.37 9.13
C THR A 41 12.74 -8.78 8.02
N ARG A 42 13.92 -8.28 8.36
CA ARG A 42 14.83 -7.66 7.38
C ARG A 42 15.80 -8.64 6.71
N SER A 43 15.98 -9.84 7.28
CA SER A 43 16.98 -10.81 6.80
C SER A 43 16.71 -12.22 7.33
N GLY A 44 17.47 -13.20 6.82
CA GLY A 44 17.40 -14.61 7.22
C GLY A 44 17.94 -14.93 8.62
N ASP A 45 18.58 -13.96 9.26
CA ASP A 45 19.12 -14.09 10.61
C ASP A 45 18.07 -13.82 11.69
N GLU A 46 16.94 -13.23 11.33
CA GLU A 46 15.83 -12.92 12.25
C GLU A 46 14.88 -14.11 12.36
N ARG A 47 15.30 -15.11 13.14
CA ARG A 47 14.63 -16.42 13.23
C ARG A 47 13.59 -16.54 14.34
N ASN A 48 13.42 -15.49 15.14
CA ASN A 48 12.46 -15.47 16.25
C ASN A 48 11.01 -15.42 15.73
N ALA A 49 10.07 -15.88 16.55
CA ALA A 49 8.64 -15.73 16.24
C ALA A 49 8.29 -14.24 16.06
N THR A 50 7.56 -13.95 14.99
CA THR A 50 7.16 -12.60 14.59
C THR A 50 5.85 -12.20 15.26
N ARG A 51 5.73 -10.93 15.62
CA ARG A 51 4.52 -10.29 16.16
C ARG A 51 3.91 -9.29 15.18
N PHE A 52 4.66 -8.90 14.16
CA PHE A 52 4.24 -7.92 13.16
C PHE A 52 2.87 -8.26 12.52
N ALA A 53 2.60 -9.53 12.25
CA ALA A 53 1.32 -9.97 11.65
C ALA A 53 0.10 -9.58 12.48
N GLU A 54 0.18 -9.69 13.82
CA GLU A 54 -0.90 -9.35 14.73
C GLU A 54 -1.28 -7.88 14.60
N HIS A 55 -0.26 -7.02 14.63
CA HIS A 55 -0.43 -5.57 14.52
C HIS A 55 -0.85 -5.12 13.13
N PHE A 56 -0.34 -5.78 12.08
CA PHE A 56 -0.73 -5.53 10.70
C PHE A 56 -2.21 -5.85 10.47
N ILE A 57 -2.69 -7.00 10.95
CA ILE A 57 -4.10 -7.39 10.82
C ILE A 57 -5.00 -6.44 11.61
N ALA A 58 -4.57 -6.02 12.81
CA ALA A 58 -5.30 -5.05 13.62
C ALA A 58 -5.53 -3.71 12.88
N ALA A 59 -4.60 -3.30 12.02
CA ALA A 59 -4.74 -2.09 11.21
C ALA A 59 -5.98 -2.13 10.30
N LEU A 60 -6.35 -3.32 9.80
CA LEU A 60 -7.47 -3.48 8.87
C LEU A 60 -8.83 -3.18 9.50
N GLN A 61 -8.91 -3.14 10.84
CA GLN A 61 -10.14 -2.93 11.60
C GLN A 61 -10.08 -1.67 12.48
N ASN A 62 -8.93 -0.98 12.54
CA ASN A 62 -8.76 0.21 13.36
C ASN A 62 -8.81 1.48 12.50
N PRO A 63 -9.77 2.39 12.71
CA PRO A 63 -9.80 3.70 12.06
C PRO A 63 -8.53 4.54 12.28
N GLU A 64 -7.78 4.31 13.35
CA GLU A 64 -6.49 5.01 13.58
C GLU A 64 -5.40 4.64 12.57
N ALA A 65 -5.57 3.54 11.82
CA ALA A 65 -4.67 3.18 10.73
C ALA A 65 -4.94 3.98 9.44
N ASP A 66 -6.12 4.59 9.28
CA ASP A 66 -6.51 5.43 8.15
C ASP A 66 -5.87 6.83 8.30
N ALA A 67 -4.59 6.93 7.95
CA ALA A 67 -3.78 8.11 8.17
C ALA A 67 -4.19 9.28 7.26
N ASP A 68 -4.68 8.97 6.05
CA ASP A 68 -5.15 9.98 5.10
C ASP A 68 -6.67 10.29 5.21
N GLN A 69 -7.37 9.58 6.10
CA GLN A 69 -8.79 9.73 6.40
C GLN A 69 -9.72 9.46 5.20
N ASN A 70 -9.29 8.60 4.28
CA ASN A 70 -10.06 8.25 3.09
C ASN A 70 -11.11 7.14 3.34
N LYS A 71 -11.18 6.60 4.58
CA LYS A 71 -12.05 5.49 5.05
C LYS A 71 -11.72 4.12 4.48
N ARG A 72 -10.52 3.95 3.91
CA ARG A 72 -10.01 2.71 3.36
C ARG A 72 -8.59 2.54 3.86
N ILE A 73 -8.21 1.30 4.15
CA ILE A 73 -6.85 0.99 4.58
C ILE A 73 -6.05 0.54 3.37
N SER A 74 -5.00 1.30 3.05
CA SER A 74 -3.99 0.92 2.07
C SER A 74 -2.99 -0.09 2.66
N VAL A 75 -2.26 -0.79 1.77
CA VAL A 75 -1.16 -1.69 2.20
C VAL A 75 -0.09 -0.89 2.94
N LEU A 76 0.18 0.33 2.51
CA LEU A 76 1.16 1.19 3.17
C LEU A 76 0.72 1.57 4.60
N GLU A 77 -0.54 1.94 4.79
CA GLU A 77 -1.08 2.28 6.11
C GLU A 77 -1.05 1.07 7.06
N ALA A 78 -1.47 -0.10 6.58
CA ALA A 78 -1.40 -1.33 7.37
C ALA A 78 0.06 -1.69 7.74
N PHE A 79 1.00 -1.49 6.81
CA PHE A 79 2.43 -1.69 7.06
C PHE A 79 2.96 -0.73 8.13
N GLN A 80 2.71 0.58 7.98
CA GLN A 80 3.19 1.60 8.90
C GLN A 80 2.61 1.43 10.31
N TYR A 81 1.30 1.16 10.39
CA TYR A 81 0.62 0.89 11.65
C TYR A 81 1.18 -0.38 12.32
N GLY A 82 1.31 -1.46 11.56
CA GLY A 82 1.89 -2.71 12.04
C GLY A 82 3.32 -2.54 12.56
N ALA A 83 4.17 -1.82 11.82
CA ALA A 83 5.57 -1.59 12.18
C ALA A 83 5.69 -0.76 13.45
N LYS A 84 4.87 0.30 13.56
CA LYS A 84 4.80 1.16 14.75
C LYS A 84 4.42 0.38 16.00
N LEU A 85 3.30 -0.36 15.97
CA LEU A 85 2.85 -1.12 17.14
C LEU A 85 3.80 -2.25 17.51
N THR A 86 4.44 -2.88 16.53
CA THR A 86 5.47 -3.90 16.81
C THR A 86 6.62 -3.28 17.60
N ALA A 87 7.15 -2.14 17.15
CA ALA A 87 8.21 -1.43 17.85
C ALA A 87 7.79 -1.00 19.27
N GLU A 88 6.57 -0.50 19.43
CA GLU A 88 5.99 -0.13 20.73
C GLU A 88 5.81 -1.34 21.66
N ALA A 89 5.44 -2.50 21.12
CA ALA A 89 5.28 -3.74 21.89
C ALA A 89 6.61 -4.27 22.41
N TYR A 90 7.69 -4.20 21.63
CA TYR A 90 9.04 -4.54 22.12
C TYR A 90 9.52 -3.55 23.17
N LYS A 91 9.34 -2.25 22.92
CA LYS A 91 9.74 -1.18 23.84
C LYS A 91 9.01 -1.28 25.19
N SER A 92 7.70 -1.45 25.18
CA SER A 92 6.89 -1.57 26.41
C SER A 92 7.20 -2.83 27.21
N ALA A 93 7.59 -3.93 26.54
CA ALA A 93 8.05 -5.15 27.19
C ALA A 93 9.51 -5.08 27.69
N GLY A 94 10.24 -3.98 27.43
CA GLY A 94 11.66 -3.86 27.77
C GLY A 94 12.55 -4.86 27.01
N ARG A 95 12.15 -5.25 25.80
CA ARG A 95 12.85 -6.26 24.98
C ARG A 95 13.50 -5.60 23.75
N LEU A 96 14.63 -6.15 23.32
CA LEU A 96 15.22 -5.79 22.03
C LEU A 96 14.31 -6.28 20.90
N ALA A 97 14.16 -5.47 19.85
CA ALA A 97 13.42 -5.85 18.66
C ALA A 97 14.12 -7.03 17.97
N THR A 98 13.37 -8.11 17.73
CA THR A 98 13.89 -9.32 17.07
C THR A 98 13.40 -9.49 15.65
N GLU A 99 12.61 -8.54 15.16
CA GLU A 99 12.03 -8.49 13.82
C GLU A 99 12.01 -7.03 13.36
N HIS A 100 12.26 -6.81 12.07
CA HIS A 100 12.26 -5.48 11.46
C HIS A 100 11.53 -5.57 10.12
N ALA A 101 10.25 -5.19 10.12
CA ALA A 101 9.43 -5.29 8.93
C ALA A 101 9.94 -4.38 7.79
N LEU A 102 9.90 -4.90 6.57
CA LEU A 102 10.28 -4.16 5.36
C LEU A 102 9.16 -4.20 4.32
N LEU A 103 9.03 -3.11 3.58
CA LEU A 103 8.19 -2.95 2.41
C LEU A 103 9.08 -2.82 1.16
N GLU A 104 8.74 -3.53 0.09
CA GLU A 104 9.34 -3.36 -1.24
C GLU A 104 8.22 -3.30 -2.27
N ASP A 105 8.16 -2.22 -3.05
CA ASP A 105 7.12 -2.06 -4.08
C ASP A 105 7.60 -1.37 -5.37
N ASN A 106 8.89 -1.03 -5.44
CA ASN A 106 9.52 -0.42 -6.60
C ASN A 106 10.14 -1.45 -7.59
N GLY A 107 10.33 -2.71 -7.16
CA GLY A 107 10.88 -3.81 -7.96
C GLY A 107 12.41 -3.91 -7.98
N ASP A 108 13.15 -3.16 -7.14
CA ASP A 108 14.61 -3.17 -7.07
C ASP A 108 15.20 -4.28 -6.19
N GLY A 109 14.35 -4.95 -5.39
CA GLY A 109 14.76 -6.03 -4.50
C GLY A 109 15.43 -5.59 -3.20
N VAL A 110 15.28 -4.32 -2.83
CA VAL A 110 15.73 -3.71 -1.57
C VAL A 110 14.51 -3.17 -0.83
N GLY A 111 14.10 -3.87 0.24
CA GLY A 111 12.98 -3.40 1.05
C GLY A 111 13.41 -2.38 2.09
N HIS A 112 12.50 -1.47 2.44
CA HIS A 112 12.75 -0.39 3.38
C HIS A 112 11.76 -0.39 4.56
N PRO A 113 12.18 0.04 5.77
CA PRO A 113 11.31 0.09 6.94
C PRO A 113 10.35 1.29 6.91
N ASN A 114 10.58 2.26 6.02
CA ASN A 114 9.76 3.44 5.84
C ASN A 114 9.87 3.97 4.40
N THR A 115 8.99 4.91 4.05
CA THR A 115 8.94 5.52 2.71
C THR A 115 9.92 6.67 2.52
N GLU A 116 10.59 7.12 3.59
CA GLU A 116 11.48 8.29 3.56
C GLU A 116 12.87 7.95 2.99
N THR A 117 13.28 6.69 3.12
CA THR A 117 14.68 6.29 2.90
C THR A 117 14.93 5.44 1.66
N GLY A 118 13.87 5.07 0.90
CA GLY A 118 13.97 3.94 -0.03
C GLY A 118 13.21 3.99 -1.35
N GLY A 119 12.43 5.04 -1.60
CA GLY A 119 11.59 5.11 -2.80
C GLY A 119 10.42 4.11 -2.86
N ASP A 120 10.30 3.23 -1.85
CA ASP A 120 9.14 2.37 -1.67
C ASP A 120 7.94 3.12 -1.09
N GLY A 121 6.75 2.57 -1.34
CA GLY A 121 5.48 2.98 -0.76
C GLY A 121 4.52 3.60 -1.79
N ALA A 122 4.98 3.95 -2.98
CA ALA A 122 4.15 4.56 -4.01
C ALA A 122 3.03 3.61 -4.47
N LEU A 123 3.37 2.34 -4.72
CA LEU A 123 2.39 1.34 -5.16
C LEU A 123 1.53 0.86 -3.98
N ALA A 124 2.12 0.70 -2.80
CA ALA A 124 1.45 0.26 -1.59
C ALA A 124 0.40 1.27 -1.09
N ARG A 125 0.64 2.58 -1.26
CA ARG A 125 -0.29 3.66 -0.87
C ARG A 125 -1.60 3.61 -1.64
N VAL A 126 -1.54 3.25 -2.93
CA VAL A 126 -2.70 3.17 -3.82
C VAL A 126 -3.25 1.75 -3.95
N THR A 127 -2.80 0.83 -3.08
CA THR A 127 -3.28 -0.55 -3.03
C THR A 127 -4.06 -0.76 -1.77
N TYR A 128 -5.31 -1.18 -1.89
CA TYR A 128 -6.24 -1.27 -0.77
C TYR A 128 -6.74 -2.71 -0.59
N PHE A 129 -7.15 -3.05 0.63
CA PHE A 129 -7.68 -4.37 0.97
C PHE A 129 -9.15 -4.56 0.63
N ASP A 130 -9.87 -3.46 0.38
CA ASP A 130 -11.22 -3.51 -0.15
C ASP A 130 -11.18 -3.73 -1.67
N SER A 131 -11.79 -4.82 -2.12
CA SER A 131 -11.94 -5.07 -3.54
C SER A 131 -13.14 -4.28 -4.06
N PRO A 132 -13.00 -3.43 -5.09
CA PRO A 132 -14.16 -2.87 -5.78
C PRO A 132 -14.99 -3.93 -6.53
N LEU A 133 -14.50 -5.19 -6.61
CA LEU A 133 -15.28 -6.33 -7.10
C LEU A 133 -16.15 -6.97 -5.99
N ILE A 134 -15.87 -6.68 -4.71
CA ILE A 134 -16.59 -7.20 -3.53
C ILE A 134 -17.46 -6.12 -2.87
N THR A 135 -17.30 -4.84 -3.20
CA THR A 135 -18.46 -3.93 -3.10
C THR A 135 -19.57 -4.59 -3.91
N PRO A 136 -20.69 -5.00 -3.28
CA PRO A 136 -21.73 -5.70 -4.00
C PRO A 136 -22.08 -4.85 -5.21
N ARG A 137 -22.40 -5.55 -6.29
CA ARG A 137 -22.85 -5.11 -7.61
C ARG A 137 -24.13 -4.25 -7.52
N VAL A 138 -24.10 -3.22 -6.68
CA VAL A 138 -25.20 -2.36 -6.25
C VAL A 138 -25.23 -1.10 -7.11
N ASN A 139 -24.10 -0.71 -7.73
CA ASN A 139 -24.00 0.58 -8.44
C ASN A 139 -23.68 0.49 -9.95
N GLY A 140 -23.77 -0.71 -10.57
CA GLY A 140 -23.64 -0.89 -12.03
C GLY A 140 -22.22 -0.73 -12.64
N VAL A 141 -22.11 -0.98 -13.95
CA VAL A 141 -20.85 -0.95 -14.75
C VAL A 141 -20.18 0.44 -14.73
N GLU A 142 -20.98 1.49 -14.61
CA GLU A 142 -20.52 2.88 -14.64
C GLU A 142 -19.70 3.24 -13.39
N THR A 143 -20.13 2.78 -12.20
CA THR A 143 -19.38 2.98 -10.97
C THR A 143 -18.05 2.25 -10.96
N ALA A 144 -17.98 1.05 -11.56
CA ALA A 144 -16.72 0.32 -11.70
C ALA A 144 -15.70 1.07 -12.60
N LYS A 145 -16.17 1.72 -13.68
CA LYS A 145 -15.33 2.59 -14.51
C LYS A 145 -14.83 3.80 -13.72
N LEU A 146 -15.69 4.46 -12.95
CA LEU A 146 -15.31 5.60 -12.12
C LEU A 146 -14.27 5.24 -11.06
N ILE A 147 -14.39 4.08 -10.41
CA ILE A 147 -13.40 3.59 -9.44
C ILE A 147 -12.06 3.27 -10.13
N THR A 148 -12.11 2.66 -11.31
CA THR A 148 -10.90 2.37 -12.11
C THR A 148 -10.17 3.66 -12.48
N GLU A 149 -10.92 4.67 -12.92
CA GLU A 149 -10.36 5.97 -13.28
C GLU A 149 -9.78 6.71 -12.07
N ARG A 150 -10.43 6.60 -10.89
CA ARG A 150 -9.90 7.17 -9.64
C ARG A 150 -8.56 6.56 -9.28
N THR A 151 -8.49 5.22 -9.35
CA THR A 151 -7.26 4.47 -9.07
C THR A 151 -6.14 4.88 -10.04
N ARG A 152 -6.47 5.12 -11.32
CA ARG A 152 -5.52 5.60 -12.33
C ARG A 152 -4.95 6.98 -11.99
N LEU A 153 -5.81 7.92 -11.60
CA LEU A 153 -5.38 9.28 -11.21
C LEU A 153 -4.56 9.28 -9.92
N GLU A 154 -4.93 8.46 -8.93
CA GLU A 154 -4.14 8.25 -7.70
C GLU A 154 -2.72 7.74 -8.03
N GLU A 155 -2.60 6.80 -8.97
CA GLU A 155 -1.30 6.33 -9.48
C GLU A 155 -0.49 7.43 -10.17
N GLU A 156 -1.13 8.31 -10.95
CA GLU A 156 -0.46 9.45 -11.59
C GLU A 156 0.09 10.46 -10.57
N VAL A 157 -0.63 10.74 -9.48
CA VAL A 157 -0.14 11.61 -8.39
C VAL A 157 1.15 11.05 -7.79
N GLU A 158 1.19 9.75 -7.49
CA GLU A 158 2.39 9.14 -6.90
C GLU A 158 3.55 9.10 -7.89
N GLN A 159 3.29 8.83 -9.18
CA GLN A 159 4.32 8.93 -10.23
C GLN A 159 4.86 10.35 -10.37
N LEU A 160 4.00 11.38 -10.26
CA LEU A 160 4.41 12.77 -10.30
C LEU A 160 5.28 13.15 -9.10
N LYS A 161 4.90 12.72 -7.88
CA LYS A 161 5.72 12.91 -6.67
C LYS A 161 7.12 12.31 -6.81
N ASN A 162 7.22 11.12 -7.39
CA ASN A 162 8.51 10.46 -7.63
C ASN A 162 9.40 11.22 -8.62
N ARG A 163 8.81 11.94 -9.58
CA ARG A 163 9.54 12.78 -10.55
C ARG A 163 9.88 14.18 -10.04
N LYS A 164 9.28 14.62 -8.93
CA LYS A 164 9.39 16.00 -8.41
C LYS A 164 10.82 16.53 -8.34
N ALA A 165 11.78 15.70 -7.91
CA ALA A 165 13.18 16.12 -7.77
C ALA A 165 13.85 16.52 -9.09
N GLY A 166 13.32 16.09 -10.23
CA GLY A 166 13.81 16.42 -11.58
C GLY A 166 12.93 17.39 -12.37
N MET A 167 11.92 18.01 -11.75
CA MET A 167 10.97 18.91 -12.41
C MET A 167 11.12 20.34 -11.92
N GLN A 168 10.75 21.31 -12.76
CA GLN A 168 10.61 22.70 -12.30
C GLN A 168 9.39 22.82 -11.38
N ALA A 169 9.48 23.67 -10.35
CA ALA A 169 8.43 23.81 -9.33
C ALA A 169 7.07 24.18 -9.94
N ASP A 170 7.04 25.19 -10.81
CA ASP A 170 5.80 25.65 -11.47
C ASP A 170 5.19 24.57 -12.38
N GLU A 171 6.02 23.76 -13.03
CA GLU A 171 5.57 22.65 -13.89
C GLU A 171 4.98 21.51 -13.04
N TYR A 172 5.64 21.16 -11.93
CA TYR A 172 5.14 20.18 -10.98
C TYR A 172 3.80 20.62 -10.38
N ASP A 173 3.68 21.87 -9.95
CA ASP A 173 2.47 22.41 -9.34
C ASP A 173 1.30 22.42 -10.35
N ALA A 174 1.56 22.81 -11.60
CA ALA A 174 0.55 22.80 -12.66
C ALA A 174 0.07 21.38 -13.03
N GLU A 175 1.00 20.40 -13.15
CA GLU A 175 0.62 18.99 -13.37
C GLU A 175 -0.18 18.44 -12.18
N LEU A 176 0.27 18.73 -10.96
CA LEU A 176 -0.38 18.26 -9.74
C LEU A 176 -1.79 18.84 -9.60
N GLU A 177 -1.96 20.14 -9.81
CA GLU A 177 -3.26 20.82 -9.74
C GLU A 177 -4.27 20.17 -10.68
N LYS A 178 -3.87 19.90 -11.92
CA LYS A 178 -4.73 19.25 -12.91
C LYS A 178 -5.23 17.89 -12.43
N ILE A 179 -4.32 17.04 -11.95
CA ILE A 179 -4.67 15.69 -11.47
C ILE A 179 -5.59 15.78 -10.24
N LEU A 180 -5.29 16.69 -9.30
CA LEU A 180 -6.10 16.88 -8.09
C LEU A 180 -7.51 17.39 -8.38
N ILE A 181 -7.67 18.29 -9.36
CA ILE A 181 -8.98 18.76 -9.80
C ILE A 181 -9.81 17.60 -10.37
N ASP A 182 -9.21 16.75 -11.20
CA ASP A 182 -9.91 15.62 -11.80
C ASP A 182 -10.26 14.55 -10.75
N LEU A 183 -9.37 14.29 -9.78
CA LEU A 183 -9.66 13.47 -8.60
C LEU A 183 -10.83 14.02 -7.77
N ALA A 184 -10.87 15.34 -7.53
CA ALA A 184 -11.92 15.97 -6.75
C ALA A 184 -13.28 15.86 -7.45
N LYS A 185 -13.33 16.10 -8.76
CA LYS A 185 -14.54 15.92 -9.59
C LYS A 185 -15.03 14.48 -9.52
N LEU A 186 -14.13 13.52 -9.75
CA LEU A 186 -14.46 12.10 -9.77
C LEU A 186 -14.93 11.59 -8.40
N SER A 187 -14.26 12.01 -7.32
CA SER A 187 -14.66 11.68 -5.95
C SER A 187 -16.05 12.21 -5.61
N ARG A 188 -16.41 13.40 -6.11
CA ARG A 188 -17.76 13.96 -5.95
C ARG A 188 -18.81 13.13 -6.68
N VAL A 189 -18.53 12.66 -7.89
CA VAL A 189 -19.44 11.79 -8.66
C VAL A 189 -19.65 10.46 -7.94
N ILE A 190 -18.57 9.81 -7.49
CA ILE A 190 -18.63 8.53 -6.76
C ILE A 190 -19.45 8.70 -5.47
N ARG A 191 -19.24 9.79 -4.72
CA ARG A 191 -20.01 10.09 -3.49
C ARG A 191 -21.50 10.34 -3.77
N GLY A 192 -21.81 10.94 -4.92
CA GLY A 192 -23.19 11.14 -5.40
C GLY A 192 -23.88 9.82 -5.75
N ALA A 193 -23.17 8.91 -6.42
CA ALA A 193 -23.68 7.59 -6.79
C ALA A 193 -23.84 6.62 -5.60
N ALA A 194 -23.08 6.82 -4.51
CA ALA A 194 -23.15 6.00 -3.31
C ALA A 194 -24.24 6.41 -2.30
N LYS A 195 -24.93 7.54 -2.52
CA LYS A 195 -26.10 7.90 -1.69
C LYS A 195 -27.29 7.03 -2.11
N PRO A 196 -27.91 6.24 -1.22
CA PRO A 196 -29.18 5.60 -1.54
C PRO A 196 -30.22 6.68 -1.82
N ALA A 197 -31.09 6.44 -2.80
CA ALA A 197 -32.27 7.27 -3.01
C ALA A 197 -33.05 7.29 -1.69
N SER A 198 -33.11 8.46 -1.06
CA SER A 198 -33.94 8.68 0.12
C SER A 198 -35.40 8.54 -0.30
N ASN A 199 -36.08 7.51 0.20
CA ASN A 199 -37.53 7.48 0.33
C ASN A 199 -37.89 7.92 1.75
#